data_AF-A0A918X8D8-F1
#
_entry.id   AF-A0A918X8D8-F1
#
_cell.length_a   1.000
_cell.length_b   1.000
_cell.length_c   1.000
_cell.angle_alpha   90.00
_cell.angle_beta   90.00
_cell.angle_gamma   90.00
#
_symmetry.space_group_name_H-M   'P 1'
#
loop_
_entity.id
_entity.type
_entity.pdbx_description
1 polymer ?
#
loop_
_entity_poly.entity_id
_entity_poly.type
_entity_poly.pdbx_seq_one_letter_code
_entity_poly.pdbx_strand_id
1 'polypeptide(L)'
;MCGRYAQSRNVHQLQLAFGLPEQALAEDTDPRSWPPLEELEADYNISPGRPVQAVLGPPPQGGSNGAPGPRSLHTMRWGLVPSWAKDRNVGYRMINARSETVADKPAFRAAFRRRRCLLPADAYYEWQLIGPDGRAEASTSPVTDTEHKKRKARSAKRPYAIRCTQDRPLAMAGIFERWRDPEVDEDDPAAWLWSCAVITTEAAPELAHIHERMPVVLPEVDWAAWLDPGTGAEELAHLMDHTPVDRFAVDEVSTEVNSIKNNDPGLLTPLVDGGYGTETLF
;
A
#
# COMPACT_ATOMS: atom_id res chain seq x y z
N MET A 1 -10.98 3.42 0.93
CA MET A 1 -9.90 3.35 -0.06
C MET A 1 -8.65 3.77 0.70
N CYS A 2 -7.67 2.87 0.81
CA CYS A 2 -6.43 3.10 1.54
C CYS A 2 -5.72 4.35 0.99
N GLY A 3 -5.68 5.42 1.78
CA GLY A 3 -5.07 6.70 1.40
C GLY A 3 -4.01 7.17 2.40
N ARG A 4 -3.70 6.33 3.38
CA ARG A 4 -2.68 6.57 4.41
C ARG A 4 -2.24 5.25 5.02
N TYR A 5 -0.95 5.11 5.28
CA TYR A 5 -0.43 3.99 6.05
C TYR A 5 0.86 4.39 6.80
N ALA A 6 1.34 3.51 7.66
CA ALA A 6 2.58 3.66 8.42
C ALA A 6 3.63 2.65 7.92
N GLN A 7 4.87 3.10 7.76
CA GLN A 7 6.06 2.28 7.55
C GLN A 7 7.19 2.91 8.38
N SER A 8 7.37 2.37 9.58
CA SER A 8 8.36 2.76 10.58
C SER A 8 9.56 1.82 10.64
N ARG A 9 9.42 0.61 10.07
CA ARG A 9 10.48 -0.38 9.97
C ARG A 9 11.57 0.07 9.00
N ASN A 10 12.83 -0.04 9.41
CA ASN A 10 13.99 0.26 8.56
C ASN A 10 14.27 -0.88 7.55
N VAL A 11 15.26 -0.66 6.67
CA VAL A 11 15.65 -1.63 5.62
C VAL A 11 15.92 -3.01 6.21
N HIS A 12 16.70 -3.10 7.28
CA HIS A 12 17.08 -4.38 7.88
C HIS A 12 15.88 -5.12 8.47
N GLN A 13 14.99 -4.42 9.16
CA GLN A 13 13.77 -5.00 9.72
C GLN A 13 12.83 -5.51 8.62
N LEU A 14 12.74 -4.79 7.50
CA LEU A 14 11.96 -5.22 6.34
C LEU A 14 12.61 -6.41 5.61
N GLN A 15 13.94 -6.44 5.49
CA GLN A 15 14.65 -7.61 4.97
C GLN A 15 14.36 -8.87 5.80
N LEU A 16 14.42 -8.77 7.13
CA LEU A 16 14.08 -9.87 8.03
C LEU A 16 12.61 -10.30 7.88
N ALA A 17 11.68 -9.35 7.88
CA ALA A 17 10.25 -9.63 7.81
C ALA A 17 9.81 -10.30 6.49
N PHE A 18 10.53 -10.04 5.40
CA PHE A 18 10.23 -10.60 4.08
C PHE A 18 11.19 -11.72 3.64
N GLY A 19 12.18 -12.07 4.47
CA GLY A 19 13.19 -13.09 4.15
C GLY A 19 14.04 -12.71 2.94
N LEU A 20 14.46 -11.45 2.86
CA LEU A 20 15.25 -10.90 1.76
C LEU A 20 16.75 -11.04 2.05
N PRO A 21 17.59 -11.25 1.03
CA PRO A 21 19.03 -11.16 1.18
C PRO A 21 19.44 -9.73 1.56
N GLU A 22 20.64 -9.61 2.13
CA GLU A 22 21.28 -8.30 2.29
C GLU A 22 21.50 -7.66 0.90
N GLN A 23 21.15 -6.39 0.78
CA GLN A 23 21.21 -5.64 -0.47
C GLN A 23 21.94 -4.33 -0.22
N ALA A 24 22.89 -4.00 -1.09
CA ALA A 24 23.54 -2.69 -1.07
C ALA A 24 22.51 -1.58 -1.38
N LEU A 25 22.67 -0.42 -0.74
CA LEU A 25 21.93 0.79 -1.10
C LEU A 25 22.34 1.27 -2.50
N ALA A 26 21.59 2.23 -3.06
CA ALA A 26 21.56 2.67 -4.47
C ALA A 26 22.89 2.91 -5.24
N GLU A 27 24.06 2.81 -4.62
CA GLU A 27 25.37 3.10 -5.23
C GLU A 27 25.69 2.24 -6.47
N ASP A 28 25.08 1.04 -6.60
CA ASP A 28 25.38 0.10 -7.70
C ASP A 28 24.24 -0.12 -8.72
N THR A 29 23.10 0.58 -8.61
CA THR A 29 21.94 0.33 -9.49
C THR A 29 21.67 1.51 -10.42
N ASP A 30 21.70 1.28 -11.72
CA ASP A 30 21.24 2.25 -12.72
C ASP A 30 19.71 2.41 -12.60
N PRO A 31 19.19 3.57 -12.13
CA PRO A 31 17.76 3.78 -11.89
C PRO A 31 16.93 3.72 -13.17
N ARG A 32 17.58 3.79 -14.34
CA ARG A 32 16.93 3.57 -15.64
C ARG A 32 16.50 2.11 -15.75
N SER A 33 17.30 1.17 -15.24
CA SER A 33 17.06 -0.27 -15.41
C SER A 33 16.17 -0.87 -14.32
N TRP A 34 16.30 -0.38 -13.08
CA TRP A 34 15.64 -0.96 -11.91
C TRP A 34 15.48 0.10 -10.81
N PRO A 35 14.43 0.07 -9.96
CA PRO A 35 14.28 1.08 -8.91
C PRO A 35 15.46 1.02 -7.91
N PRO A 36 15.93 2.17 -7.40
CA PRO A 36 16.97 2.19 -6.37
C PRO A 36 16.42 1.68 -5.02
N LEU A 37 17.32 1.39 -4.08
CA LEU A 37 16.98 1.24 -2.67
C LEU A 37 17.58 2.42 -1.89
N GLU A 38 16.70 3.15 -1.21
CA GLU A 38 17.05 4.30 -0.37
C GLU A 38 16.67 3.99 1.08
N GLU A 39 17.48 4.46 2.03
CA GLU A 39 17.10 4.46 3.45
C GLU A 39 16.01 5.50 3.68
N LEU A 40 14.88 5.07 4.24
CA LEU A 40 13.77 5.96 4.59
C LEU A 40 13.69 6.10 6.11
N GLU A 41 13.43 7.31 6.58
CA GLU A 41 13.07 7.57 7.97
C GLU A 41 11.72 6.93 8.31
N ALA A 42 11.51 6.61 9.58
CA ALA A 42 10.24 6.12 10.05
C ALA A 42 9.11 7.13 9.76
N ASP A 43 8.07 6.68 9.05
CA ASP A 43 6.90 7.49 8.74
C ASP A 43 5.62 6.75 9.18
N TYR A 44 5.01 7.26 10.24
CA TYR A 44 3.78 6.76 10.84
C TYR A 44 2.53 7.31 10.13
N ASN A 45 2.69 8.16 9.11
CA ASN A 45 1.58 8.87 8.46
C ASN A 45 1.82 9.16 6.96
N ILE A 46 2.27 8.14 6.23
CA ILE A 46 2.63 8.23 4.81
C ILE A 46 1.41 8.59 3.97
N SER A 47 1.52 9.68 3.22
CA SER A 47 0.50 10.13 2.27
C SER A 47 0.93 9.94 0.81
N PRO A 48 -0.02 9.91 -0.14
CA PRO A 48 0.28 9.81 -1.56
C PRO A 48 1.34 10.80 -2.07
N GLY A 49 2.19 10.30 -2.96
CA GLY A 49 3.27 11.05 -3.59
C GLY A 49 4.60 10.97 -2.85
N ARG A 50 4.63 10.39 -1.64
CA ARG A 50 5.86 10.12 -0.89
C ARG A 50 6.59 8.87 -1.41
N PRO A 51 7.92 8.78 -1.20
CA PRO A 51 8.66 7.54 -1.39
C PRO A 51 8.23 6.51 -0.35
N VAL A 52 8.19 5.25 -0.76
CA VAL A 52 7.81 4.10 0.06
C VAL A 52 8.67 2.90 -0.33
N GLN A 53 8.98 2.01 0.62
CA GLN A 53 9.66 0.77 0.30
C GLN A 53 8.68 -0.28 -0.19
N ALA A 54 9.13 -1.11 -1.13
CA ALA A 54 8.35 -2.16 -1.77
C ALA A 54 9.23 -3.38 -2.04
N VAL A 55 8.66 -4.57 -1.86
CA VAL A 55 9.29 -5.84 -2.20
C VAL A 55 8.92 -6.21 -3.62
N LEU A 56 9.93 -6.45 -4.46
CA LEU A 56 9.78 -6.86 -5.84
C LEU A 56 10.17 -8.32 -6.00
N GLY A 57 9.57 -8.97 -7.00
CA GLY A 57 10.06 -10.25 -7.50
C GLY A 57 11.39 -10.09 -8.24
N PRO A 58 11.98 -11.20 -8.69
CA PRO A 58 13.22 -11.15 -9.47
C PRO A 58 13.06 -10.28 -10.72
N PRO A 59 14.11 -9.55 -11.12
CA PRO A 59 14.08 -8.76 -12.33
C PRO A 59 13.79 -9.65 -13.55
N PRO A 60 13.02 -9.17 -14.55
CA PRO A 60 12.59 -9.97 -15.72
C PRO A 60 13.69 -10.59 -16.60
N GLN A 61 14.98 -10.38 -16.28
CA GLN A 61 16.13 -10.92 -17.03
C GLN A 61 17.25 -11.51 -16.13
N GLY A 62 17.02 -11.69 -14.82
CA GLY A 62 18.06 -12.05 -13.85
C GLY A 62 18.45 -13.54 -13.75
N GLY A 63 17.98 -14.41 -14.66
CA GLY A 63 18.21 -15.85 -14.55
C GLY A 63 18.80 -16.46 -15.83
N SER A 64 20.13 -16.51 -15.94
CA SER A 64 20.76 -17.56 -16.74
C SER A 64 20.55 -18.89 -16.01
N ASN A 65 19.75 -19.79 -16.58
CA ASN A 65 19.47 -21.15 -16.09
C ASN A 65 18.84 -21.26 -14.68
N GLY A 66 17.51 -21.33 -14.62
CA GLY A 66 16.85 -22.37 -13.82
C GLY A 66 16.30 -22.05 -12.43
N ALA A 67 16.33 -20.82 -11.94
CA ALA A 67 15.52 -20.41 -10.78
C ALA A 67 15.16 -18.92 -10.85
N PRO A 68 13.94 -18.51 -10.43
CA PRO A 68 13.65 -17.11 -10.17
C PRO A 68 14.65 -16.58 -9.12
N GLY A 69 15.34 -15.48 -9.43
CA GLY A 69 16.25 -14.82 -8.48
C GLY A 69 15.54 -14.41 -7.17
N PRO A 70 16.29 -13.98 -6.15
CA PRO A 70 15.69 -13.59 -4.88
C PRO A 70 14.77 -12.37 -5.05
N ARG A 71 13.78 -12.28 -4.17
CA ARG A 71 13.02 -11.04 -3.97
C ARG A 71 13.96 -9.95 -3.46
N SER A 72 13.64 -8.69 -3.75
CA SER A 72 14.50 -7.55 -3.42
C SER A 72 13.67 -6.37 -2.91
N LEU A 73 14.31 -5.46 -2.18
CA LEU A 73 13.66 -4.28 -1.58
C LEU A 73 14.05 -3.03 -2.36
N HIS A 74 13.08 -2.19 -2.68
CA HIS A 74 13.28 -0.98 -3.48
C HIS A 74 12.40 0.17 -3.03
N THR A 75 12.85 1.39 -3.32
CA THR A 75 12.14 2.63 -3.04
C THR A 75 11.40 3.10 -4.28
N MET A 76 10.12 3.41 -4.14
CA MET A 76 9.26 3.92 -5.22
C MET A 76 8.34 5.03 -4.72
N ARG A 77 7.88 5.89 -5.62
CA ARG A 77 6.84 6.86 -5.30
C ARG A 77 5.46 6.20 -5.20
N TRP A 78 4.72 6.41 -4.12
CA TRP A 78 3.32 5.98 -4.04
C TRP A 78 2.41 6.91 -4.86
N GLY A 79 1.69 6.34 -5.83
CA GLY A 79 0.88 7.04 -6.83
C GLY A 79 1.44 6.77 -8.22
N LEU A 80 0.89 5.74 -8.88
CA LEU A 80 1.40 5.18 -10.13
C LEU A 80 1.29 6.18 -11.28
N VAL A 81 2.38 6.38 -12.01
CA VAL A 81 2.45 7.18 -13.22
C VAL A 81 2.54 6.23 -14.42
N PRO A 82 1.51 6.12 -15.26
CA PRO A 82 1.55 5.26 -16.44
C PRO A 82 2.67 5.70 -17.38
N SER A 83 3.33 4.77 -18.05
CA SER A 83 4.48 5.06 -18.91
C SER A 83 4.20 6.03 -20.07
N TRP A 84 2.94 6.17 -20.47
CA TRP A 84 2.47 7.07 -21.53
C TRP A 84 1.99 8.44 -21.02
N ALA A 85 2.01 8.67 -19.70
CA ALA A 85 1.57 9.93 -19.12
C ALA A 85 2.49 11.08 -19.55
N LYS A 86 1.91 12.26 -19.75
CA LYS A 86 2.67 13.48 -20.05
C LYS A 86 3.08 14.26 -18.80
N ASP A 87 2.45 13.96 -17.65
CA ASP A 87 2.66 14.67 -16.39
C ASP A 87 2.58 13.66 -15.23
N ARG A 88 3.60 13.69 -14.35
CA ARG A 88 3.71 12.87 -13.14
C ARG A 88 2.54 13.07 -12.16
N ASN A 89 1.88 14.22 -12.17
CA ASN A 89 0.78 14.55 -11.26
C ASN A 89 -0.45 13.66 -11.44
N VAL A 90 -0.57 12.96 -12.57
CA VAL A 90 -1.60 11.93 -12.75
C VAL A 90 -1.55 10.86 -11.64
N GLY A 91 -0.35 10.62 -11.08
CA GLY A 91 -0.14 9.65 -10.01
C GLY A 91 -0.93 9.93 -8.73
N TYR A 92 -1.30 11.18 -8.44
CA TYR A 92 -2.16 11.49 -7.29
C TYR A 92 -3.59 10.93 -7.41
N ARG A 93 -4.01 10.57 -8.63
CA ARG A 93 -5.31 9.92 -8.91
C ARG A 93 -5.18 8.40 -9.06
N MET A 94 -3.97 7.87 -9.00
CA MET A 94 -3.62 6.48 -9.28
C MET A 94 -2.87 5.84 -8.10
N ILE A 95 -3.29 6.18 -6.88
CA ILE A 95 -2.72 5.64 -5.63
C ILE A 95 -3.22 4.21 -5.35
N ASN A 96 -4.40 3.89 -5.88
CA ASN A 96 -5.06 2.61 -5.72
C ASN A 96 -5.49 2.08 -7.10
N ALA A 97 -5.41 0.76 -7.28
CA ALA A 97 -5.99 0.02 -8.39
C ALA A 97 -7.04 -0.95 -7.84
N ARG A 98 -8.18 -1.08 -8.53
CA ARG A 98 -9.30 -1.93 -8.09
C ARG A 98 -9.10 -3.35 -8.62
N SER A 99 -9.11 -4.36 -7.75
CA SER A 99 -8.93 -5.78 -8.13
C SER A 99 -9.87 -6.19 -9.27
N GLU A 100 -11.10 -5.69 -9.27
CA GLU A 100 -12.14 -6.04 -10.25
C GLU A 100 -11.85 -5.53 -11.67
N THR A 101 -10.96 -4.54 -11.83
CA THR A 101 -10.71 -3.89 -13.13
C THR A 101 -9.23 -3.71 -13.44
N VAL A 102 -8.33 -4.11 -12.53
CA VAL A 102 -6.88 -3.90 -12.66
C VAL A 102 -6.31 -4.60 -13.90
N ALA A 103 -6.88 -5.75 -14.29
CA ALA A 103 -6.49 -6.52 -15.46
C ALA A 103 -6.88 -5.85 -16.80
N ASP A 104 -7.87 -4.95 -16.80
CA ASP A 104 -8.44 -4.38 -18.01
C ASP A 104 -8.08 -2.91 -18.22
N LYS A 105 -7.93 -2.15 -17.14
CA LYS A 105 -7.70 -0.69 -17.21
C LYS A 105 -6.37 -0.38 -17.90
N PRO A 106 -6.34 0.47 -18.95
CA PRO A 106 -5.10 0.79 -19.67
C PRO A 106 -3.97 1.34 -18.79
N ALA A 107 -4.31 2.03 -17.70
CA ALA A 107 -3.34 2.55 -16.74
C ALA A 107 -2.65 1.46 -15.91
N PHE A 108 -3.25 0.28 -15.77
CA PHE A 108 -2.80 -0.76 -14.82
C PHE A 108 -2.52 -2.12 -15.45
N ARG A 109 -3.24 -2.51 -16.51
CA ARG A 109 -3.21 -3.88 -17.08
C ARG A 109 -1.81 -4.40 -17.40
N ALA A 110 -0.94 -3.54 -17.92
CA ALA A 110 0.42 -3.92 -18.28
C ALA A 110 1.29 -4.13 -17.04
N ALA A 111 1.13 -3.27 -16.02
CA ALA A 111 1.80 -3.39 -14.73
C ALA A 111 1.29 -4.61 -13.97
N PHE A 112 -0.02 -4.80 -13.86
CA PHE A 112 -0.62 -5.97 -13.22
C PHE A 112 -0.13 -7.29 -13.79
N ARG A 113 0.06 -7.38 -15.11
CA ARG A 113 0.55 -8.61 -15.74
C ARG A 113 2.01 -8.94 -15.41
N ARG A 114 2.88 -7.95 -15.19
CA ARG A 114 4.35 -8.18 -15.19
C ARG A 114 5.14 -7.48 -14.09
N ARG A 115 4.56 -6.51 -13.41
CA ARG A 115 5.20 -5.58 -12.46
C ARG A 115 4.33 -5.49 -11.21
N ARG A 116 4.36 -6.57 -10.44
CA ARG A 116 3.68 -6.68 -9.14
C ARG A 116 4.72 -6.55 -8.03
N CYS A 117 4.31 -5.94 -6.93
CA CYS A 117 5.12 -5.74 -5.74
C CYS A 117 4.28 -6.02 -4.49
N LEU A 118 4.95 -6.12 -3.34
CA LEU A 118 4.32 -6.02 -2.02
C LEU A 118 4.72 -4.69 -1.40
N LEU A 119 3.77 -4.01 -0.78
CA LEU A 119 3.98 -2.75 -0.06
C LEU A 119 3.87 -3.04 1.44
N PRO A 120 5.00 -3.08 2.17
CA PRO A 120 5.02 -3.28 3.60
C PRO A 120 4.34 -2.12 4.32
N ALA A 121 3.44 -2.42 5.24
CA ALA A 121 2.85 -1.43 6.14
C ALA A 121 2.73 -1.99 7.56
N ASP A 122 3.08 -1.19 8.56
CA ASP A 122 2.85 -1.55 9.96
C ASP A 122 1.35 -1.49 10.29
N ALA A 123 0.69 -0.47 9.73
CA ALA A 123 -0.76 -0.32 9.72
C ALA A 123 -1.19 0.50 8.50
N TYR A 124 -2.41 0.29 8.01
CA TYR A 124 -3.08 1.28 7.14
C TYR A 124 -4.21 1.96 7.91
N TYR A 125 -4.52 3.20 7.53
CA TYR A 125 -5.59 3.95 8.18
C TYR A 125 -6.82 4.03 7.29
N GLU A 126 -7.99 3.90 7.91
CA GLU A 126 -9.27 4.20 7.29
C GLU A 126 -10.14 5.05 8.22
N TRP A 127 -11.10 5.74 7.63
CA TRP A 127 -11.96 6.68 8.36
C TRP A 127 -13.42 6.30 8.21
N GLN A 128 -14.05 6.06 9.35
CA GLN A 128 -15.50 6.05 9.45
C GLN A 128 -16.02 7.49 9.48
N LEU A 129 -17.15 7.74 8.83
CA LEU A 129 -17.79 9.06 8.81
C LEU A 129 -18.77 9.16 9.97
N ILE A 130 -18.75 10.28 10.69
CA ILE A 130 -19.72 10.62 11.71
C ILE A 130 -20.57 11.78 11.19
N GLY A 131 -21.84 11.50 10.91
CA GLY A 131 -22.78 12.46 10.35
C GLY A 131 -23.09 13.62 11.31
N PRO A 132 -23.71 14.71 10.82
CA PRO A 132 -24.11 15.84 11.66
C PRO A 132 -25.10 15.49 12.78
N ASP A 133 -25.82 14.38 12.63
CA ASP A 133 -26.73 13.79 13.62
C ASP A 133 -26.01 12.89 14.64
N GLY A 134 -24.69 12.77 14.55
CA GLY A 134 -23.84 11.96 15.42
C GLY A 134 -23.80 10.48 15.05
N ARG A 135 -24.47 10.04 13.98
CA ARG A 135 -24.49 8.62 13.59
C ARG A 135 -23.23 8.25 12.82
N ALA A 136 -22.72 7.07 13.10
CA ALA A 136 -21.60 6.49 12.38
C ALA A 136 -22.07 5.81 11.09
N GLU A 137 -21.39 6.11 9.98
CA GLU A 137 -21.61 5.53 8.66
C GLU A 137 -20.29 5.13 8.02
N ALA A 138 -20.31 4.04 7.25
CA ALA A 138 -19.17 3.65 6.45
C ALA A 138 -18.81 4.73 5.42
N SER A 139 -17.51 4.99 5.25
CA SER A 139 -17.03 5.77 4.12
C SER A 139 -17.16 5.00 2.81
N THR A 140 -17.42 5.72 1.72
CA THR A 140 -17.63 5.17 0.37
C THR A 140 -16.56 5.66 -0.60
N SER A 141 -16.68 5.31 -1.88
CA SER A 141 -15.87 5.81 -2.98
C SER A 141 -16.71 6.69 -3.92
N PRO A 142 -16.11 7.68 -4.61
CA PRO A 142 -16.81 8.44 -5.65
C PRO A 142 -17.42 7.62 -6.79
N VAL A 143 -17.07 6.33 -6.91
CA VAL A 143 -17.61 5.43 -7.93
C VAL A 143 -18.93 4.80 -7.50
N THR A 144 -19.09 4.47 -6.22
CA THR A 144 -20.29 3.85 -5.67
C THR A 144 -21.27 4.88 -5.13
N ASP A 145 -20.77 6.07 -4.76
CA ASP A 145 -21.55 7.15 -4.18
C ASP A 145 -21.21 8.50 -4.85
N THR A 146 -22.15 9.04 -5.60
CA THR A 146 -22.00 10.32 -6.30
C THR A 146 -21.95 11.52 -5.35
N GLU A 147 -22.55 11.40 -4.16
CA GLU A 147 -22.54 12.45 -3.12
C GLU A 147 -21.37 12.29 -2.14
N HIS A 148 -20.47 11.32 -2.37
CA HIS A 148 -19.33 10.99 -1.50
C HIS A 148 -18.59 12.23 -1.00
N LYS A 149 -18.20 13.13 -1.92
CA LYS A 149 -17.44 14.34 -1.58
C LYS A 149 -18.21 15.25 -0.62
N LYS A 150 -19.52 15.40 -0.83
CA LYS A 150 -20.39 16.26 -0.03
C LYS A 150 -20.66 15.67 1.34
N ARG A 151 -20.92 14.36 1.44
CA ARG A 151 -21.06 13.66 2.73
C ARG A 151 -19.78 13.77 3.55
N LYS A 152 -18.64 13.44 2.94
CA LYS A 152 -17.31 13.53 3.57
C LYS A 152 -16.98 14.94 4.06
N ALA A 153 -17.37 15.98 3.33
CA ALA A 153 -17.12 17.37 3.71
C ALA A 153 -17.96 17.83 4.93
N ARG A 154 -19.10 17.19 5.20
CA ARG A 154 -20.02 17.55 6.29
C ARG A 154 -19.89 16.65 7.52
N SER A 155 -19.11 15.58 7.43
CA SER A 155 -18.97 14.58 8.48
C SER A 155 -17.68 14.80 9.27
N ALA A 156 -17.73 14.58 10.58
CA ALA A 156 -16.52 14.33 11.34
C ALA A 156 -15.95 12.96 10.93
N LYS A 157 -14.67 12.72 11.23
CA LYS A 157 -14.00 11.46 10.87
C LYS A 157 -13.46 10.78 12.11
N ARG A 158 -13.79 9.50 12.24
CA ARG A 158 -13.22 8.60 13.24
C ARG A 158 -12.17 7.72 12.55
N PRO A 159 -10.87 7.94 12.80
CA PRO A 159 -9.82 7.14 12.21
C PRO A 159 -9.65 5.80 12.93
N TYR A 160 -9.35 4.78 12.16
CA TYR A 160 -8.95 3.46 12.63
C TYR A 160 -7.57 3.13 12.06
N ALA A 161 -6.71 2.53 12.87
CA ALA A 161 -5.50 1.86 12.41
C ALA A 161 -5.78 0.36 12.29
N ILE A 162 -5.56 -0.18 11.10
CA ILE A 162 -5.70 -1.61 10.81
C ILE A 162 -4.31 -2.20 10.63
N ARG A 163 -3.96 -3.17 11.49
CA ARG A 163 -2.60 -3.75 11.58
C ARG A 163 -2.66 -5.26 11.64
N CYS A 164 -1.53 -5.93 11.42
CA CYS A 164 -1.43 -7.35 11.70
C CYS A 164 -1.43 -7.60 13.22
N THR A 165 -2.16 -8.62 13.67
CA THR A 165 -2.15 -9.09 15.06
C THR A 165 -0.82 -9.71 15.46
N GLN A 166 -0.08 -10.24 14.49
CA GLN A 166 1.27 -10.74 14.66
C GLN A 166 2.26 -9.56 14.54
N ASP A 167 3.43 -9.67 15.18
CA ASP A 167 4.50 -8.68 15.05
C ASP A 167 5.21 -8.77 13.69
N ARG A 168 4.47 -8.47 12.63
CA ARG A 168 4.93 -8.45 11.24
C ARG A 168 4.21 -7.34 10.47
N PRO A 169 4.84 -6.75 9.44
CA PRO A 169 4.16 -5.82 8.56
C PRO A 169 3.09 -6.56 7.73
N LEU A 170 2.02 -5.84 7.41
CA LEU A 170 1.09 -6.19 6.35
C LEU A 170 1.84 -6.16 5.02
N ALA A 171 1.59 -7.14 4.16
CA ALA A 171 2.09 -7.17 2.79
C ALA A 171 0.96 -6.80 1.82
N MET A 172 0.75 -5.51 1.60
CA MET A 172 -0.30 -5.05 0.68
C MET A 172 0.11 -5.38 -0.76
N ALA A 173 -0.78 -6.02 -1.52
CA ALA A 173 -0.56 -6.28 -2.94
C ALA A 173 -0.47 -4.96 -3.70
N GLY A 174 0.56 -4.80 -4.52
CA GLY A 174 0.80 -3.60 -5.30
C GLY A 174 1.20 -3.91 -6.74
N ILE A 175 1.10 -2.88 -7.56
CA ILE A 175 1.65 -2.85 -8.92
C ILE A 175 2.58 -1.65 -9.07
N PHE A 176 3.54 -1.74 -9.98
CA PHE A 176 4.46 -0.65 -10.24
C PHE A 176 4.70 -0.38 -11.72
N GLU A 177 5.14 0.83 -12.00
CA GLU A 177 5.42 1.31 -13.35
C GLU A 177 6.68 2.16 -13.38
N ARG A 178 7.36 2.09 -14.53
CA ARG A 178 8.46 2.98 -14.89
C ARG A 178 7.95 4.06 -15.82
N TRP A 179 8.17 5.31 -15.45
CA TRP A 179 7.84 6.47 -16.26
C TRP A 179 9.10 7.28 -16.57
N ARG A 180 9.20 7.79 -17.80
CA ARG A 180 10.24 8.74 -18.21
C ARG A 180 9.62 10.12 -18.29
N ASP A 181 10.23 11.08 -17.63
CA ASP A 181 9.91 12.49 -17.77
C ASP A 181 10.26 12.96 -19.18
N PRO A 182 9.27 13.40 -19.99
CA PRO A 182 9.53 13.87 -21.35
C PRO A 182 10.27 15.22 -21.38
N GLU A 183 10.33 15.95 -20.26
CA GLU A 183 11.00 17.25 -20.17
C GLU A 183 12.49 17.14 -19.77
N VAL A 184 12.93 15.95 -19.35
CA VAL A 184 14.31 15.67 -18.95
C VAL A 184 14.99 14.84 -20.04
N ASP A 185 16.30 15.08 -20.23
CA ASP A 185 17.12 14.30 -21.15
C ASP A 185 17.05 12.80 -20.81
N GLU A 186 16.96 11.93 -21.82
CA GLU A 186 16.72 10.49 -21.57
C GLU A 186 17.91 9.76 -20.96
N ASP A 187 19.11 10.29 -21.18
CA ASP A 187 20.34 9.78 -20.60
C ASP A 187 20.51 10.20 -19.14
N ASP A 188 19.77 11.21 -18.68
CA ASP A 188 19.76 11.63 -17.28
C ASP A 188 19.02 10.60 -16.41
N PRO A 189 19.69 9.99 -15.41
CA PRO A 189 19.04 9.11 -14.43
C PRO A 189 17.80 9.73 -13.76
N ALA A 190 17.79 11.05 -13.56
CA ALA A 190 16.68 11.78 -12.94
C ALA A 190 15.43 11.86 -13.83
N ALA A 191 15.53 11.53 -15.13
CA ALA A 191 14.37 11.42 -16.01
C ALA A 191 13.47 10.24 -15.63
N TRP A 192 13.94 9.28 -14.84
CA TRP A 192 13.23 8.03 -14.60
C TRP A 192 12.57 8.00 -13.22
N LEU A 193 11.26 7.75 -13.21
CA LEU A 193 10.46 7.61 -12.01
C LEU A 193 9.90 6.20 -11.91
N TRP A 194 10.16 5.56 -10.78
CA TRP A 194 9.47 4.35 -10.37
C TRP A 194 8.33 4.71 -9.43
N SER A 195 7.14 4.19 -9.74
CA SER A 195 5.95 4.52 -9.00
C SER A 195 5.06 3.30 -8.82
N CYS A 196 4.28 3.28 -7.75
CA CYS A 196 3.44 2.14 -7.39
C CYS A 196 2.01 2.54 -7.03
N ALA A 197 1.10 1.57 -7.07
CA ALA A 197 -0.27 1.67 -6.58
C ALA A 197 -0.61 0.44 -5.74
N VAL A 198 -1.41 0.64 -4.70
CA VAL A 198 -1.96 -0.43 -3.86
C VAL A 198 -3.17 -1.04 -4.57
N ILE A 199 -3.30 -2.37 -4.56
CA ILE A 199 -4.52 -3.03 -5.01
C ILE A 199 -5.55 -3.01 -3.89
N THR A 200 -6.79 -2.67 -4.24
CA THR A 200 -7.92 -2.59 -3.33
C THR A 200 -9.06 -3.46 -3.80
N THR A 201 -9.73 -4.11 -2.85
CA THR A 201 -10.90 -4.94 -3.06
C THR A 201 -12.08 -4.43 -2.21
N GLU A 202 -13.24 -5.05 -2.34
CA GLU A 202 -14.37 -4.83 -1.43
C GLU A 202 -13.94 -5.14 0.01
N ALA A 203 -14.40 -4.33 0.97
CA ALA A 203 -14.08 -4.57 2.37
C ALA A 203 -14.79 -5.84 2.86
N ALA A 204 -14.06 -6.66 3.61
CA ALA A 204 -14.66 -7.78 4.34
C ALA A 204 -15.71 -7.26 5.35
N PRO A 205 -16.70 -8.09 5.73
CA PRO A 205 -17.77 -7.70 6.65
C PRO A 205 -17.28 -7.03 7.94
N GLU A 206 -16.15 -7.49 8.48
CA GLU A 206 -15.49 -6.97 9.68
C GLU A 206 -15.04 -5.51 9.53
N LEU A 207 -14.71 -5.07 8.31
CA LEU A 207 -14.19 -3.73 8.02
C LEU A 207 -15.21 -2.84 7.29
N ALA A 208 -16.26 -3.42 6.73
CA ALA A 208 -17.24 -2.72 5.89
C ALA A 208 -17.96 -1.58 6.63
N HIS A 209 -18.04 -1.64 7.97
CA HIS A 209 -18.61 -0.58 8.80
C HIS A 209 -17.74 0.69 8.87
N ILE A 210 -16.45 0.60 8.54
CA ILE A 210 -15.49 1.72 8.50
C ILE A 210 -15.45 2.29 7.08
N HIS A 211 -15.20 1.43 6.10
CA HIS A 211 -15.13 1.79 4.69
C HIS A 211 -15.54 0.62 3.81
N GLU A 212 -16.23 0.87 2.69
CA GLU A 212 -16.64 -0.16 1.71
C GLU A 212 -15.45 -0.87 0.97
N ARG A 213 -14.20 -0.42 1.17
CA ARG A 213 -13.02 -0.92 0.44
C ARG A 213 -11.87 -1.15 1.41
N MET A 214 -11.04 -2.15 1.12
CA MET A 214 -9.79 -2.41 1.85
C MET A 214 -8.64 -2.70 0.87
N PRO A 215 -7.36 -2.56 1.28
CA PRO A 215 -6.26 -3.09 0.50
C PRO A 215 -6.32 -4.62 0.45
N VAL A 216 -5.87 -5.21 -0.66
CA VAL A 216 -5.57 -6.65 -0.72
C VAL A 216 -4.29 -6.88 0.07
N VAL A 217 -4.34 -7.70 1.12
CA VAL A 217 -3.14 -8.10 1.88
C VAL A 217 -2.90 -9.58 1.67
N LEU A 218 -1.67 -9.93 1.29
CA LEU A 218 -1.32 -11.31 0.94
C LEU A 218 -0.61 -12.02 2.11
N PRO A 219 -1.02 -13.25 2.45
CA PRO A 219 -0.25 -14.06 3.38
C PRO A 219 1.07 -14.49 2.75
N GLU A 220 2.03 -14.84 3.61
CA GLU A 220 3.41 -15.17 3.19
C GLU A 220 3.51 -16.28 2.15
N VAL A 221 2.63 -17.27 2.25
CA VAL A 221 2.56 -18.41 1.31
C VAL A 221 2.28 -17.97 -0.13
N ASP A 222 1.62 -16.81 -0.31
CA ASP A 222 1.20 -16.31 -1.62
C ASP A 222 2.17 -15.29 -2.22
N TRP A 223 3.17 -14.84 -1.47
CA TRP A 223 4.09 -13.80 -1.92
C TRP A 223 4.87 -14.20 -3.17
N ALA A 224 5.31 -15.46 -3.26
CA ALA A 224 6.07 -15.95 -4.41
C ALA A 224 5.21 -15.97 -5.69
N ALA A 225 4.00 -16.53 -5.60
CA ALA A 225 3.05 -16.56 -6.71
C ALA A 225 2.63 -15.15 -7.12
N TRP A 226 2.39 -14.25 -6.16
CA TRP A 226 2.08 -12.86 -6.48
C TRP A 226 3.22 -12.18 -7.24
N LEU A 227 4.47 -12.36 -6.84
CA LEU A 227 5.61 -11.64 -7.40
C LEU A 227 6.14 -12.24 -8.71
N ASP A 228 5.80 -13.48 -9.06
CA ASP A 228 6.26 -14.16 -10.28
C ASP A 228 5.53 -13.65 -11.55
N PRO A 229 6.20 -12.95 -12.49
CA PRO A 229 5.58 -12.47 -13.73
C PRO A 229 4.92 -13.56 -14.60
N GLY A 230 5.23 -14.84 -14.35
CA GLY A 230 4.64 -16.01 -15.00
C GLY A 230 3.25 -16.42 -14.46
N THR A 231 2.85 -15.95 -13.28
CA THR A 231 1.58 -16.32 -12.64
C THR A 231 0.37 -15.94 -13.50
N GLY A 232 -0.53 -16.91 -13.69
CA GLY A 232 -1.71 -16.79 -14.54
C GLY A 232 -2.78 -15.85 -13.97
N ALA A 233 -3.62 -15.29 -14.84
CA ALA A 233 -4.66 -14.33 -14.43
C ALA A 233 -5.68 -14.93 -13.45
N GLU A 234 -6.04 -16.20 -13.60
CA GLU A 234 -6.98 -16.90 -12.71
C GLU A 234 -6.41 -17.06 -11.30
N GLU A 235 -5.15 -17.48 -11.20
CA GLU A 235 -4.45 -17.56 -9.93
C GLU A 235 -4.29 -16.19 -9.27
N LEU A 236 -3.93 -15.15 -10.04
CA LEU A 236 -3.88 -13.78 -9.51
C LEU A 236 -5.23 -13.29 -8.98
N ALA A 237 -6.33 -13.63 -9.64
CA ALA A 237 -7.67 -13.33 -9.15
C ALA A 237 -7.94 -14.03 -7.81
N HIS A 238 -7.62 -15.33 -7.73
CA HIS A 238 -7.73 -16.10 -6.49
C HIS A 238 -6.91 -15.46 -5.36
N LEU A 239 -5.65 -15.10 -5.58
CA LEU A 239 -4.81 -14.45 -4.57
C LEU A 239 -5.42 -13.14 -4.04
N MET A 240 -6.05 -12.34 -4.90
CA MET A 240 -6.66 -11.06 -4.50
C MET A 240 -7.93 -11.22 -3.64
N ASP A 241 -8.58 -12.38 -3.69
CA ASP A 241 -9.82 -12.65 -2.94
C ASP A 241 -9.55 -13.19 -1.52
N HIS A 242 -8.32 -13.59 -1.19
CA HIS A 242 -7.97 -14.30 0.06
C HIS A 242 -7.19 -13.45 1.05
N THR A 243 -7.64 -12.21 1.30
CA THR A 243 -7.06 -11.38 2.36
C THR A 243 -7.36 -11.96 3.75
N PRO A 244 -6.35 -12.24 4.61
CA PRO A 244 -6.54 -12.90 5.90
C PRO A 244 -7.00 -11.93 6.99
N VAL A 245 -8.23 -11.43 6.85
CA VAL A 245 -8.82 -10.42 7.74
C VAL A 245 -8.97 -10.89 9.19
N ASP A 246 -9.02 -12.20 9.42
CA ASP A 246 -9.00 -12.83 10.75
C ASP A 246 -7.73 -12.51 11.55
N ARG A 247 -6.67 -12.08 10.86
CA ARG A 247 -5.39 -11.71 11.46
C ARG A 247 -5.25 -10.21 11.69
N PHE A 248 -6.29 -9.41 11.47
CA PHE A 248 -6.22 -7.97 11.64
C PHE A 248 -6.66 -7.54 13.04
N ALA A 249 -5.90 -6.62 13.63
CA ALA A 249 -6.36 -5.80 14.74
C ALA A 249 -6.86 -4.47 14.18
N VAL A 250 -8.00 -4.01 14.68
CA VAL A 250 -8.70 -2.81 14.22
C VAL A 250 -8.90 -1.92 15.42
N ASP A 251 -8.06 -0.90 15.54
CA ASP A 251 -8.00 -0.04 16.71
C ASP A 251 -8.47 1.38 16.32
N GLU A 252 -9.40 1.97 17.07
CA GLU A 252 -9.70 3.41 16.93
C GLU A 252 -8.48 4.21 17.40
N VAL A 253 -8.07 5.24 16.65
CA VAL A 253 -6.88 6.05 16.96
C VAL A 253 -7.22 7.53 17.05
N SER A 254 -6.25 8.32 17.52
CA SER A 254 -6.41 9.77 17.64
C SER A 254 -6.70 10.46 16.30
N THR A 255 -7.53 11.49 16.32
CA THR A 255 -7.78 12.36 15.16
C THR A 255 -6.55 13.13 14.69
N GLU A 256 -5.46 13.14 15.46
CA GLU A 256 -4.17 13.72 15.05
C GLU A 256 -3.68 13.15 13.70
N VAL A 257 -3.99 11.89 13.39
CA VAL A 257 -3.61 11.26 12.10
C VAL A 257 -4.24 11.96 10.88
N ASN A 258 -5.32 12.72 11.06
CA ASN A 258 -5.97 13.47 9.97
C ASN A 258 -5.00 14.45 9.28
N SER A 259 -4.09 15.06 10.05
CA SER A 259 -3.08 15.98 9.55
C SER A 259 -1.84 15.22 9.10
N ILE A 260 -1.50 15.32 7.81
CA ILE A 260 -0.25 14.74 7.26
C ILE A 260 1.04 15.38 7.82
N LYS A 261 0.92 16.44 8.62
CA LYS A 261 2.06 17.08 9.29
C LYS A 261 2.45 16.34 10.58
N ASN A 262 1.53 15.56 11.14
CA ASN A 262 1.78 14.77 12.34
C ASN A 262 2.41 13.46 11.90
N ASN A 263 3.58 13.15 12.46
CA ASN A 263 4.34 11.95 12.15
C ASN A 263 5.09 11.48 13.40
N ASP A 264 4.38 10.77 14.27
CA ASP A 264 4.91 10.23 15.51
C ASP A 264 4.30 8.85 15.81
N PRO A 265 5.00 7.98 16.57
CA PRO A 265 4.51 6.63 16.87
C PRO A 265 3.17 6.62 17.63
N GLY A 266 2.82 7.71 18.32
CA GLY A 266 1.55 7.83 19.04
C GLY A 266 0.31 7.79 18.14
N LEU A 267 0.48 8.00 16.83
CA LEU A 267 -0.61 7.87 15.85
C LEU A 267 -1.13 6.43 15.69
N LEU A 268 -0.33 5.44 16.08
CA LEU A 268 -0.70 4.03 16.09
C LEU A 268 -1.28 3.57 17.44
N THR A 269 -1.23 4.43 18.46
CA THR A 269 -1.72 4.08 19.79
C THR A 269 -3.24 4.01 19.80
N PRO A 270 -3.85 2.86 20.18
CA PRO A 270 -5.29 2.75 20.33
C PRO A 270 -5.82 3.77 21.36
N LEU A 271 -6.94 4.40 21.05
CA LEU A 271 -7.70 5.11 22.07
C LEU A 271 -8.26 4.07 23.03
N VAL A 272 -7.87 4.15 24.30
CA VAL A 272 -8.43 3.27 25.34
C VAL A 272 -9.91 3.63 25.48
N ASP A 273 -10.80 2.66 25.26
CA ASP A 273 -12.22 2.83 25.58
C ASP A 273 -12.34 3.21 27.06
N GLY A 274 -12.79 4.44 27.32
CA GLY A 274 -13.15 4.86 28.65
C GLY A 274 -14.41 4.12 29.10
N GLY A 275 -14.26 2.92 29.65
CA GLY A 275 -15.40 2.11 30.09
C GLY A 275 -15.03 0.81 30.82
N TYR A 276 -14.92 0.92 32.15
CA TYR A 276 -14.86 -0.12 33.20
C TYR A 276 -13.50 -0.76 33.50
N GLY A 277 -13.03 -0.43 34.70
CA GLY A 277 -11.89 -1.06 35.33
C GLY A 277 -12.07 -2.56 35.44
N THR A 278 -11.00 -3.28 35.13
CA THR A 278 -10.72 -4.57 35.73
C THR A 278 -10.59 -4.36 37.24
N GLU A 279 -11.71 -4.49 37.97
CA GLU A 279 -11.61 -4.98 39.34
C GLU A 279 -10.96 -6.36 39.25
N THR A 280 -9.73 -6.41 39.70
CA THR A 280 -9.02 -7.64 40.02
C THR A 280 -9.80 -8.33 41.14
N LEU A 281 -10.73 -9.22 40.79
CA LEU A 281 -11.14 -10.28 41.68
C LEU A 281 -10.08 -11.37 41.61
N PHE A 282 -9.03 -11.23 42.41
CA PHE A 282 -8.31 -12.31 43.10
C PHE A 282 -7.55 -11.73 44.30
#